data_AF-A0A4R6A7F6-F1
#
_entry.id   AF-A0A4R6A7F6-F1
#
_cell.length_a   1.000
_cell.length_b   1.000
_cell.length_c   1.000
_cell.angle_alpha   90.00
_cell.angle_beta   90.00
_cell.angle_gamma   90.00
#
_symmetry.space_group_name_H-M   'P 1'
#
loop_
_entity.id
_entity.type
_entity.pdbx_description
1 polymer ?
#
loop_
_entity_poly.entity_id
_entity_poly.type
_entity_poly.pdbx_seq_one_letter_code
_entity_poly.pdbx_strand_id
1 'polypeptide(L)'
;MTLICSGIDPALEQRTLISWMASLNEVRNACAHHSRLWNKALTNRPGFQKVGQLTDFDHMRNGRGKIHDHHSTRLYGALVAIIFIMKRLHPKTEWHQRFATLVTEKTLPKEISTLAAGFPEGWRDASIWK
;
A
#
# COMPACT_ATOMS: atom_id res chain seq x y z
N MET A 1 20.62 -11.04 -1.66
CA MET A 1 19.50 -10.07 -1.48
C MET A 1 19.04 -9.45 -2.80
N THR A 2 19.91 -9.20 -3.78
CA THR A 2 19.54 -8.79 -5.16
C THR A 2 18.58 -9.78 -5.83
N LEU A 3 18.76 -11.09 -5.62
CA LEU A 3 17.89 -12.16 -6.12
C LEU A 3 16.43 -12.07 -5.62
N ILE A 4 16.20 -11.50 -4.44
CA ILE A 4 14.85 -11.40 -3.85
C ILE A 4 14.04 -10.32 -4.57
N CYS A 5 14.66 -9.16 -4.84
CA CYS A 5 13.98 -8.07 -5.52
C CYS A 5 13.61 -8.48 -6.95
N SER A 6 14.56 -9.04 -7.71
CA SER A 6 14.32 -9.53 -9.07
C SER A 6 13.34 -10.70 -9.13
N GLY A 7 13.22 -11.48 -8.07
CA GLY A 7 12.23 -12.56 -7.96
C GLY A 7 10.81 -12.05 -7.71
N ILE A 8 10.65 -10.82 -7.21
CA ILE A 8 9.35 -10.15 -7.08
C ILE A 8 9.05 -9.39 -8.36
N ASP A 9 9.90 -8.43 -8.73
CA ASP A 9 9.74 -7.62 -9.94
C ASP A 9 11.12 -7.11 -10.39
N PRO A 10 11.49 -7.24 -11.68
CA PRO A 10 12.81 -6.81 -12.16
C PRO A 10 13.06 -5.30 -12.01
N ALA A 11 12.02 -4.48 -11.93
CA ALA A 11 12.13 -3.04 -11.73
C ALA A 11 12.21 -2.64 -10.25
N LEU A 12 11.99 -3.57 -9.31
CA LEU A 12 11.97 -3.28 -7.88
C LEU A 12 13.38 -3.03 -7.32
N GLU A 13 13.59 -1.83 -6.79
CA GLU A 13 14.84 -1.46 -6.14
C GLU A 13 14.92 -2.01 -4.70
N GLN A 14 16.11 -2.46 -4.32
CA GLN A 14 16.37 -3.00 -2.98
C GLN A 14 16.04 -2.02 -1.85
N ARG A 15 16.40 -0.74 -2.00
CA ARG A 15 16.10 0.29 -1.00
C ARG A 15 14.58 0.48 -0.82
N THR A 16 13.83 0.39 -1.92
CA THR A 16 12.37 0.44 -1.91
C THR A 16 11.80 -0.74 -1.12
N LEU A 17 12.23 -1.97 -1.43
CA LEU A 17 11.77 -3.15 -0.69
C LEU A 17 12.10 -3.06 0.82
N ILE A 18 13.31 -2.61 1.19
CA ILE A 18 13.69 -2.43 2.61
C ILE A 18 12.73 -1.46 3.31
N SER A 19 12.41 -0.32 2.68
CA SER A 19 11.48 0.64 3.24
C SER A 19 10.05 0.08 3.38
N TRP A 20 9.61 -0.76 2.45
CA TRP A 20 8.32 -1.45 2.53
C TRP A 20 8.29 -2.43 3.71
N MET A 21 9.35 -3.22 3.90
CA MET A 21 9.44 -4.14 5.04
C MET A 21 9.40 -3.41 6.38
N ALA A 22 10.06 -2.24 6.49
CA ALA A 22 9.99 -1.40 7.69
C ALA A 22 8.56 -0.88 7.94
N SER A 23 7.89 -0.40 6.89
CA SER A 23 6.51 0.08 6.95
C SER A 23 5.52 -1.03 7.34
N LEU A 24 5.65 -2.21 6.72
CA LEU A 24 4.81 -3.37 7.01
C LEU A 24 5.04 -3.92 8.42
N ASN A 25 6.27 -3.88 8.92
CA ASN A 25 6.56 -4.23 10.31
C ASN A 25 5.84 -3.29 11.29
N GLU A 26 5.82 -1.99 11.00
CA GLU A 26 5.07 -1.02 11.81
C GLU A 26 3.56 -1.29 11.79
N VAL A 27 2.99 -1.56 10.61
CA VAL A 27 1.58 -1.95 10.45
C VAL A 27 1.26 -3.22 11.24
N ARG A 28 2.08 -4.27 11.09
CA ARG A 28 1.93 -5.54 11.80
C ARG A 28 1.97 -5.33 13.32
N ASN A 29 2.87 -4.49 13.81
CA ASN A 29 2.98 -4.20 15.24
C ASN A 29 1.76 -3.43 15.75
N ALA A 30 1.26 -2.44 15.00
CA ALA A 30 0.03 -1.75 15.35
C ALA A 30 -1.16 -2.72 15.45
N CYS A 31 -1.29 -3.67 14.52
CA CYS A 31 -2.30 -4.72 14.59
C CYS A 31 -2.14 -5.62 15.82
N ALA A 32 -0.92 -6.08 16.11
CA ALA A 32 -0.63 -6.95 17.26
C ALA A 32 -0.90 -6.27 18.61
N HIS A 33 -0.74 -4.95 18.67
CA HIS A 33 -1.04 -4.14 19.86
C HIS A 33 -2.47 -3.57 19.85
N HIS A 34 -3.35 -4.01 18.94
CA HIS A 34 -4.73 -3.52 18.78
C HIS A 34 -4.83 -1.98 18.72
N SER A 35 -3.79 -1.33 18.18
CA SER A 35 -3.73 0.11 18.04
C SER A 35 -4.60 0.58 16.87
N ARG A 36 -5.05 1.83 16.92
CA ARG A 36 -5.77 2.45 15.80
C ARG A 36 -4.82 2.59 14.61
N LEU A 37 -5.08 1.82 13.56
CA LEU A 37 -4.28 1.84 12.34
C LEU A 37 -4.85 2.79 11.28
N TRP A 38 -6.18 2.92 11.22
CA TRP A 38 -6.90 3.59 10.14
C TRP A 38 -6.69 5.11 10.06
N ASN A 39 -6.18 5.77 11.10
CA ASN A 39 -5.83 7.20 11.07
C ASN A 39 -4.40 7.49 11.56
N LYS A 40 -3.59 6.45 11.72
CA LYS A 40 -2.21 6.58 12.19
C LYS A 40 -1.29 6.99 11.04
N ALA A 41 -0.40 7.95 11.32
CA ALA A 41 0.71 8.24 10.42
C ALA A 41 1.79 7.21 10.70
N LEU A 42 2.23 6.52 9.65
CA LEU A 42 3.35 5.60 9.72
C LEU A 42 4.64 6.41 9.80
N THR A 43 5.46 6.12 10.82
CA THR A 43 6.80 6.71 10.93
C THR A 43 7.67 6.22 9.78
N ASN A 44 7.57 4.93 9.47
CA ASN A 44 8.27 4.32 8.34
C ASN A 44 7.40 4.41 7.09
N ARG A 45 7.56 5.51 6.34
CA ARG A 45 6.92 5.70 5.04
C ARG A 45 7.51 4.70 4.02
N PRO A 46 6.66 3.93 3.30
CA PRO A 46 7.14 3.12 2.18
C PRO A 46 7.72 4.03 1.09
N GLY A 47 8.88 3.66 0.57
CA GLY A 47 9.53 4.35 -0.54
C GLY A 47 8.79 4.12 -1.85
N PHE A 48 8.91 5.08 -2.77
CA PHE A 48 8.34 4.98 -4.11
C PHE A 48 9.39 5.33 -5.15
N GLN A 49 9.47 4.50 -6.19
CA GLN A 49 10.36 4.72 -7.32
C GLN A 49 9.80 5.82 -8.25
N LYS A 50 10.49 6.13 -9.36
CA LYS A 50 10.06 7.16 -10.30
C LYS A 50 8.74 6.75 -10.98
N VAL A 51 8.00 7.74 -11.48
CA VAL A 51 6.79 7.53 -12.29
C VAL A 51 7.10 6.52 -13.40
N GLY A 52 6.20 5.57 -13.64
CA GLY A 52 6.35 4.58 -14.70
C GLY A 52 7.31 3.43 -14.42
N GLN A 53 8.14 3.49 -13.36
CA GLN A 53 8.99 2.34 -13.00
C GLN A 53 8.18 1.21 -12.36
N LEU A 54 7.28 1.56 -11.44
CA LEU A 54 6.30 0.65 -10.84
C LEU A 54 4.91 1.29 -11.00
N THR A 55 4.26 1.00 -12.12
CA THR A 55 3.01 1.68 -12.55
C THR A 55 1.85 1.45 -11.59
N ASP A 56 1.88 0.38 -10.78
CA ASP A 56 0.89 0.09 -9.74
C ASP A 56 0.74 1.18 -8.67
N PHE A 57 1.71 2.09 -8.57
CA PHE A 57 1.72 3.17 -7.58
C PHE A 57 1.35 4.53 -8.17
N ASP A 58 1.21 4.63 -9.50
CA ASP A 58 1.11 5.92 -10.18
C ASP A 58 -0.23 6.62 -9.91
N HIS A 59 -1.29 5.89 -9.57
CA HIS A 59 -2.58 6.47 -9.14
C HIS A 59 -2.48 7.25 -7.82
N MET A 60 -1.43 7.06 -7.03
CA MET A 60 -1.21 7.81 -5.78
C MET A 60 -0.49 9.15 -6.00
N ARG A 61 -0.16 9.47 -7.25
CA ARG A 61 0.55 10.69 -7.61
C ARG A 61 -0.42 11.80 -7.98
N ASN A 62 -0.04 13.03 -7.64
CA ASN A 62 -0.76 14.22 -8.10
C ASN A 62 -0.41 14.55 -9.56
N GLY A 63 -1.07 15.56 -10.13
CA GLY A 63 -0.82 16.03 -11.50
C GLY A 63 0.61 16.54 -11.79
N ARG A 64 1.49 16.61 -10.78
CA ARG A 64 2.93 16.92 -10.91
C ARG A 64 3.81 15.67 -10.80
N GLY A 65 3.22 14.46 -10.79
CA GLY A 65 3.93 13.19 -10.66
C GLY A 65 4.50 12.89 -9.27
N LYS A 66 4.19 13.73 -8.25
CA LYS A 66 4.62 13.52 -6.87
C LYS A 66 3.60 12.69 -6.11
N ILE A 67 4.05 11.68 -5.37
CA ILE A 67 3.19 10.94 -4.45
C ILE A 67 2.67 11.91 -3.39
N HIS A 68 1.34 11.96 -3.22
CA HIS A 68 0.75 12.82 -2.22
C HIS A 68 1.08 12.28 -0.82
N ASP A 69 1.62 13.13 0.06
CA ASP A 69 2.15 12.71 1.36
C ASP A 69 1.11 11.97 2.20
N HIS A 70 -0.14 12.41 2.16
CA HIS A 70 -1.24 11.77 2.88
C HIS A 70 -1.49 10.31 2.46
N HIS A 71 -1.36 9.96 1.18
CA HIS A 71 -1.58 8.57 0.73
C HIS A 71 -0.42 7.68 1.17
N SER A 72 0.80 8.21 1.10
CA SER A 72 2.01 7.47 1.41
C SER A 72 2.31 7.30 2.90
N THR A 73 1.90 8.24 3.75
CA THR A 73 2.22 8.21 5.19
C THR A 73 1.16 7.52 6.02
N ARG A 74 0.10 6.99 5.40
CA ARG A 74 -0.99 6.28 6.07
C ARG A 74 -1.02 4.82 5.64
N LEU A 75 -1.97 4.07 6.18
CA LEU A 75 -2.17 2.65 5.88
C LEU A 75 -2.15 2.35 4.38
N TYR A 76 -2.75 3.22 3.56
CA TYR A 76 -2.87 2.99 2.12
C TYR A 76 -1.51 2.75 1.42
N GLY A 77 -0.48 3.53 1.74
CA GLY A 77 0.85 3.34 1.14
C GLY A 77 1.44 1.95 1.43
N ALA A 78 1.35 1.49 2.68
CA ALA A 78 1.81 0.16 3.08
C ALA A 78 0.95 -0.95 2.46
N LEU A 79 -0.34 -0.69 2.32
CA LEU A 79 -1.30 -1.61 1.71
C LEU A 79 -1.01 -1.85 0.22
N VAL A 80 -0.75 -0.79 -0.56
CA VAL A 80 -0.37 -0.95 -1.97
C VAL A 80 0.95 -1.72 -2.09
N ALA A 81 1.92 -1.51 -1.20
CA ALA A 81 3.17 -2.27 -1.18
C ALA A 81 2.97 -3.77 -0.92
N ILE A 82 2.14 -4.17 0.05
CA ILE A 82 1.87 -5.60 0.28
C ILE A 82 1.02 -6.21 -0.83
N ILE A 83 0.05 -5.48 -1.40
CA ILE A 83 -0.72 -5.97 -2.57
C ILE A 83 0.23 -6.21 -3.75
N PHE A 84 1.15 -5.28 -4.00
CA PHE A 84 2.17 -5.42 -5.03
C PHE A 84 2.94 -6.73 -4.84
N ILE A 85 3.56 -6.94 -3.67
CA ILE A 85 4.34 -8.16 -3.38
C ILE A 85 3.46 -9.41 -3.56
N MET A 86 2.26 -9.41 -2.98
CA MET A 86 1.36 -10.56 -3.02
C MET A 86 0.94 -10.95 -4.44
N LYS A 87 0.64 -9.99 -5.32
CA LYS A 87 0.25 -10.27 -6.70
C LYS A 87 1.39 -10.83 -7.54
N ARG A 88 2.64 -10.46 -7.26
CA ARG A 88 3.81 -11.02 -7.96
C ARG A 88 4.16 -12.42 -7.47
N LEU A 89 4.13 -12.64 -6.15
CA LEU A 89 4.45 -13.94 -5.55
C LEU A 89 3.31 -14.96 -5.70
N HIS A 90 2.06 -14.49 -5.68
CA HIS A 90 0.87 -15.31 -5.77
C HIS A 90 -0.14 -14.70 -6.76
N PRO A 91 0.06 -14.87 -8.09
CA PRO A 91 -0.76 -14.20 -9.11
C PRO A 91 -2.26 -14.49 -9.07
N LYS A 92 -2.66 -15.61 -8.46
CA LYS A 92 -4.07 -16.02 -8.28
C LYS A 92 -4.69 -15.53 -6.96
N THR A 93 -4.07 -14.55 -6.30
CA THR A 93 -4.52 -14.07 -4.99
C THR A 93 -5.71 -13.12 -5.11
N GLU A 94 -6.83 -13.51 -4.49
CA GLU A 94 -8.01 -12.64 -4.35
C GLU A 94 -7.97 -11.81 -3.05
N TRP A 95 -6.82 -11.76 -2.36
CA TRP A 95 -6.71 -11.07 -1.07
C TRP A 95 -7.04 -9.58 -1.16
N HIS A 96 -6.53 -8.91 -2.19
CA HIS A 96 -6.76 -7.49 -2.43
C HIS A 96 -8.24 -7.18 -2.69
N GLN A 97 -8.95 -8.03 -3.44
CA GLN A 97 -10.39 -7.89 -3.67
C GLN A 97 -11.19 -8.10 -2.37
N ARG A 98 -10.89 -9.16 -1.60
CA ARG A 98 -11.53 -9.39 -0.29
C ARG A 98 -11.32 -8.22 0.67
N PHE A 99 -10.10 -7.69 0.72
CA PHE A 99 -9.80 -6.49 1.51
C PHE A 99 -10.59 -5.29 1.01
N ALA A 100 -10.63 -5.07 -0.32
CA ALA A 100 -11.36 -3.96 -0.92
C ALA A 100 -12.85 -4.02 -0.61
N THR A 101 -13.45 -5.22 -0.60
CA THR A 101 -14.82 -5.44 -0.18
C THR A 101 -14.99 -5.04 1.28
N LEU A 102 -14.19 -5.64 2.18
CA LEU A 102 -14.23 -5.38 3.63
C LEU A 102 -14.17 -3.88 3.97
N VAL A 103 -13.27 -3.12 3.35
CA VAL A 103 -13.10 -1.69 3.68
C VAL A 103 -14.23 -0.78 3.19
N THR A 104 -15.20 -1.33 2.49
CA THR A 104 -16.34 -0.58 1.96
C THR A 104 -17.69 -1.20 2.27
N GLU A 105 -17.67 -2.39 2.87
CA GLU A 105 -18.85 -2.92 3.50
C GLU A 105 -19.33 -1.93 4.55
N LYS A 106 -20.66 -1.79 4.65
CA LYS A 106 -21.31 -0.94 5.66
C LYS A 106 -21.14 -1.47 7.10
N THR A 107 -20.39 -2.56 7.26
CA THR A 107 -20.12 -3.24 8.53
C THR A 107 -18.98 -2.58 9.31
N LEU A 108 -18.14 -1.76 8.66
CA LEU A 108 -17.10 -1.03 9.37
C LEU A 108 -17.69 0.03 10.32
N PRO A 109 -17.11 0.22 11.51
CA PRO A 109 -17.45 1.33 12.39
C PRO A 109 -17.39 2.66 11.64
N LYS A 110 -18.35 3.55 11.90
CA LYS A 110 -18.49 4.85 11.21
C LYS A 110 -17.26 5.75 11.38
N GLU A 111 -16.48 5.50 12.44
CA GLU A 111 -15.25 6.19 12.75
C GLU A 111 -14.13 5.84 11.76
N ILE A 112 -14.19 4.66 11.11
CA ILE A 112 -13.19 4.23 10.14
C ILE A 112 -13.46 4.90 8.80
N SER A 113 -12.62 5.88 8.47
CA SER A 113 -12.65 6.58 7.19
C SER A 113 -11.52 6.12 6.29
N THR A 114 -11.85 5.70 5.07
CA THR A 114 -10.85 5.40 4.02
C THR A 114 -10.01 6.64 3.69
N LEU A 115 -10.61 7.83 3.72
CA LEU A 115 -9.89 9.09 3.58
C LEU A 115 -8.86 9.26 4.72
N ALA A 116 -9.23 9.03 5.98
CA ALA A 116 -8.29 9.09 7.10
C ALA A 116 -7.17 8.04 6.99
N ALA A 117 -7.47 6.88 6.41
CA ALA A 117 -6.52 5.81 6.13
C ALA A 117 -5.63 6.07 4.90
N GLY A 118 -5.82 7.22 4.25
CA GLY A 118 -4.99 7.70 3.14
C GLY A 118 -5.40 7.16 1.77
N PHE A 119 -6.59 6.59 1.61
CA PHE A 119 -7.05 6.14 0.31
C PHE A 119 -7.33 7.36 -0.60
N PRO A 120 -6.76 7.42 -1.82
CA PRO A 120 -7.09 8.45 -2.80
C PRO A 120 -8.52 8.28 -3.30
N GLU A 121 -9.10 9.35 -3.85
CA GLU A 121 -10.36 9.24 -4.59
C GLU A 121 -10.20 8.30 -5.80
N GLY A 122 -11.22 7.50 -6.10
CA GLY A 122 -11.16 6.53 -7.21
C GLY A 122 -10.13 5.41 -7.03
N TRP A 123 -9.61 5.18 -5.81
CA TRP A 123 -8.56 4.17 -5.56
C TRP A 123 -8.87 2.77 -6.09
N ARG A 124 -10.16 2.43 -6.21
CA ARG A 124 -10.65 1.14 -6.70
C ARG A 124 -10.43 0.91 -8.18
N ASP A 125 -10.37 1.99 -8.94
CA ASP A 125 -10.21 1.93 -10.39
C ASP A 125 -8.75 1.70 -10.80
N ALA A 126 -7.82 1.85 -9.84
CA ALA A 126 -6.40 1.60 -10.04
C ALA A 126 -6.12 0.12 -10.33
N SER A 127 -5.20 -0.12 -11.27
CA SER A 127 -4.86 -1.48 -11.75
C SER A 127 -4.44 -2.44 -10.66
N ILE A 128 -3.74 -1.96 -9.62
CA ILE A 128 -3.30 -2.80 -8.50
C ILE A 128 -4.48 -3.46 -7.75
N TRP A 129 -5.66 -2.84 -7.80
CA TRP A 129 -6.89 -3.30 -7.16
C TRP A 129 -7.77 -4.20 -8.03
N LYS A 130 -7.41 -4.42 -9.30
CA LYS A 130 -8.14 -5.29 -10.25
C LYS A 130 -7.61 -6.71 -10.24
#